data_AF-A0A8E2DTW2-F1
#
_entry.id   AF-A0A8E2DTW2-F1
#
_cell.length_a   1.000
_cell.length_b   1.000
_cell.length_c   1.000
_cell.angle_alpha   90.00
_cell.angle_beta   90.00
_cell.angle_gamma   90.00
#
_symmetry.space_group_name_H-M   'P 1'
#
loop_
_entity.id
_entity.type
_entity.pdbx_description
1 polymer ?
#
loop_
_entity_poly.entity_id
_entity_poly.type
_entity_poly.pdbx_seq_one_letter_code
_entity_poly.pdbx_strand_id
1 'polypeptide(L)'
;MACFPSLNLLVKFGPNLNIAEEQCLRAVRGLLGDTMPVPEVYGWRQDGNKLFIYMEHVHGVTLEDCWPELSRQERFDVCDQLHAMLSALRTLKQDPRDTFIGAIGRQPLRDIILHSCSKSGPFADVRSFHDAYSWLKPSAPDPSTDWVSAHPMRPKLIDDIPIVFTHGDLHPSNIVVSPADARVLAIVDWHQSGWLPAYWEFCKALWVGKMRRGDQLTREWDAECLPRILGTLLHMKHSSLFLTTLPSHMGVDLAEYPITNYKHIAIYQHTQDDST
;
A
#
# COMPACT_ATOMS: atom_id res chain seq x y z
N MET A 1 -8.79 15.63 -2.57
CA MET A 1 -8.56 16.06 -1.17
C MET A 1 -8.51 17.58 -1.12
N ALA A 2 -8.69 18.17 0.07
CA ALA A 2 -8.52 19.59 0.32
C ALA A 2 -7.67 19.76 1.58
N CYS A 3 -6.72 20.70 1.56
CA CYS A 3 -5.81 20.96 2.66
C CYS A 3 -6.06 22.36 3.24
N PHE A 4 -6.06 22.45 4.56
CA PHE A 4 -6.23 23.68 5.33
C PHE A 4 -5.09 23.76 6.37
N PRO A 5 -3.87 24.18 5.96
CA PRO A 5 -2.69 24.13 6.82
C PRO A 5 -2.84 24.95 8.11
N SER A 6 -3.53 26.10 8.06
CA SER A 6 -3.79 26.95 9.23
C SER A 6 -4.67 26.29 10.29
N LEU A 7 -5.38 25.22 9.92
CA LEU A 7 -6.25 24.44 10.80
C LEU A 7 -5.65 23.07 11.15
N ASN A 8 -4.42 22.77 10.71
CA ASN A 8 -3.84 21.42 10.78
C ASN A 8 -4.80 20.33 10.26
N LEU A 9 -5.50 20.63 9.16
CA LEU A 9 -6.60 19.81 8.66
C LEU A 9 -6.41 19.44 7.19
N LEU A 10 -6.59 18.15 6.92
CA LEU A 10 -6.72 17.58 5.60
C LEU A 10 -8.06 16.86 5.49
N VAL A 11 -8.77 17.11 4.37
CA VAL A 11 -10.03 16.46 4.04
C VAL A 11 -9.83 15.57 2.83
N LYS A 12 -9.85 14.25 3.04
CA LYS A 12 -9.83 13.26 1.96
C LYS A 12 -11.24 12.97 1.48
N PHE A 13 -11.42 12.97 0.17
CA PHE A 13 -12.68 12.65 -0.51
C PHE A 13 -12.36 12.10 -1.91
N GLY A 14 -13.23 11.25 -2.45
CA GLY A 14 -13.07 10.67 -3.78
C GLY A 14 -13.97 9.46 -4.01
N PRO A 15 -14.13 9.02 -5.27
CA PRO A 15 -15.04 7.93 -5.64
C PRO A 15 -14.65 6.58 -5.03
N ASN A 16 -13.38 6.39 -4.70
CA ASN A 16 -12.83 5.14 -4.16
C ASN A 16 -12.57 5.19 -2.65
N LEU A 17 -13.00 6.25 -1.97
CA LEU A 17 -12.79 6.37 -0.52
C LEU A 17 -13.72 5.41 0.23
N ASN A 18 -13.18 4.74 1.23
CA ASN A 18 -13.89 3.78 2.06
C ASN A 18 -13.57 4.07 3.53
N ILE A 19 -14.56 3.89 4.41
CA ILE A 19 -14.42 4.02 5.85
C ILE A 19 -13.34 3.09 6.44
N ALA A 20 -12.98 2.01 5.75
CA ALA A 20 -11.88 1.12 6.13
C ALA A 20 -10.55 1.87 6.35
N GLU A 21 -10.27 2.93 5.58
CA GLU A 21 -9.07 3.75 5.80
C GLU A 21 -9.13 4.48 7.15
N GLU A 22 -10.27 5.07 7.47
CA GLU A 22 -10.48 5.74 8.76
C GLU A 22 -10.35 4.76 9.93
N GLN A 23 -11.01 3.60 9.82
CA GLN A 23 -10.95 2.54 10.82
C GLN A 23 -9.52 2.04 11.01
N CYS A 24 -8.78 1.88 9.91
CA CYS A 24 -7.38 1.46 9.95
C CYS A 24 -6.51 2.48 10.67
N LEU A 25 -6.60 3.76 10.30
CA LEU A 25 -5.82 4.83 10.92
C LEU A 25 -6.07 4.89 12.43
N ARG A 26 -7.34 4.80 12.87
CA ARG A 26 -7.67 4.74 14.31
C ARG A 26 -7.10 3.50 14.99
N ALA A 27 -7.24 2.33 14.38
CA ALA A 27 -6.76 1.08 14.96
C ALA A 27 -5.23 1.06 15.08
N VAL A 28 -4.51 1.45 14.03
CA VAL A 28 -3.05 1.54 14.01
C VAL A 28 -2.55 2.51 15.07
N ARG A 29 -3.11 3.73 15.12
CA ARG A 29 -2.74 4.72 16.14
C ARG A 29 -3.03 4.21 17.56
N GLY A 30 -4.20 3.59 17.78
CA GLY A 30 -4.59 3.07 19.09
C GLY A 30 -3.76 1.87 19.57
N LEU A 31 -3.29 1.02 18.65
CA LEU A 31 -2.56 -0.21 18.98
C LEU A 31 -1.04 -0.02 19.02
N LEU A 32 -0.50 0.90 18.23
CA LEU A 32 0.95 1.08 18.08
C LEU A 32 1.46 2.44 18.60
N GLY A 33 0.57 3.39 18.88
CA GLY A 33 0.93 4.71 19.39
C GLY A 33 2.00 5.40 18.55
N ASP A 34 2.98 6.00 19.22
CA ASP A 34 4.08 6.73 18.59
C ASP A 34 5.05 5.83 17.79
N THR A 35 4.94 4.51 17.93
CA THR A 35 5.77 3.56 17.17
C THR A 35 5.41 3.59 15.68
N MET A 36 4.15 3.85 15.34
CA MET A 36 3.66 3.91 13.96
C MET A 36 3.01 5.27 13.71
N PRO A 37 3.79 6.29 13.30
CA PRO A 37 3.23 7.62 13.09
C PRO A 37 2.26 7.59 11.91
N VAL A 38 0.99 7.90 12.19
CA VAL A 38 -0.09 8.01 11.21
C VAL A 38 -0.92 9.26 11.50
N PRO A 39 -1.53 9.90 10.48
CA PRO A 39 -2.37 11.08 10.70
C PRO A 39 -3.49 10.81 11.70
N GLU A 40 -3.73 11.73 12.62
CA GLU A 40 -4.91 11.66 13.49
C GLU A 40 -6.20 11.80 12.68
N VAL A 41 -7.17 10.92 12.90
CA VAL A 41 -8.51 11.08 12.31
C VAL A 41 -9.39 11.86 13.27
N TYR A 42 -9.75 13.08 12.88
CA TYR A 42 -10.71 13.92 13.61
C TYR A 42 -12.15 13.43 13.44
N GLY A 43 -12.48 12.87 12.28
CA GLY A 43 -13.78 12.28 12.03
C GLY A 43 -14.00 11.94 10.57
N TRP A 44 -15.20 11.48 10.25
CA TRP A 44 -15.64 11.26 8.88
C TRP A 44 -17.11 11.67 8.74
N ARG A 45 -17.52 11.99 7.51
CA ARG A 45 -18.90 12.30 7.17
C ARG A 45 -19.23 11.73 5.81
N GLN A 46 -20.44 11.21 5.67
CA GLN A 46 -21.01 10.87 4.37
C GLN A 46 -22.05 11.93 3.99
N ASP A 47 -21.94 12.46 2.77
CA ASP A 47 -22.93 13.35 2.17
C ASP A 47 -23.32 12.79 0.80
N GLY A 48 -24.54 12.27 0.71
CA GLY A 48 -24.99 11.46 -0.42
C GLY A 48 -24.09 10.23 -0.64
N ASN A 49 -23.50 10.13 -1.83
CA ASN A 49 -22.56 9.07 -2.22
C ASN A 49 -21.08 9.44 -1.99
N LYS A 50 -20.79 10.60 -1.38
CA LYS A 50 -19.43 11.05 -1.14
C LYS A 50 -19.05 10.85 0.32
N LEU A 51 -17.96 10.15 0.54
CA LEU A 51 -17.32 10.02 1.83
C LEU A 51 -16.25 11.10 1.99
N PHE A 52 -16.18 11.69 3.18
CA PHE A 52 -15.18 12.65 3.61
C PHE A 52 -14.51 12.13 4.88
N ILE A 53 -13.18 12.09 4.89
CA ILE A 53 -12.39 11.80 6.09
C ILE A 53 -11.63 13.06 6.44
N TYR A 54 -11.82 13.53 7.68
CA TYR A 54 -11.16 14.69 8.26
C TYR A 54 -10.00 14.18 9.12
N MET A 55 -8.78 14.55 8.76
CA MET A 55 -7.58 14.06 9.44
C MET A 55 -6.50 15.14 9.53
N GLU A 56 -5.51 14.87 10.37
CA GLU A 56 -4.34 15.70 10.59
C GLU A 56 -3.61 16.00 9.28
N HIS A 57 -3.23 17.26 9.10
CA HIS A 57 -2.33 17.66 8.03
C HIS A 57 -0.88 17.60 8.53
N VAL A 58 -0.23 16.46 8.31
CA VAL A 58 1.16 16.27 8.75
C VAL A 58 2.09 17.21 7.99
N HIS A 59 2.73 18.12 8.73
CA HIS A 59 3.63 19.12 8.18
C HIS A 59 5.01 18.52 7.89
N GLY A 60 5.25 18.13 6.64
CA GLY A 60 6.52 17.62 6.16
C GLY A 60 6.58 17.60 4.63
N VAL A 61 7.59 16.93 4.09
CA VAL A 61 7.72 16.65 2.65
C VAL A 61 7.65 15.15 2.43
N THR A 62 7.29 14.71 1.23
CA THR A 62 7.33 13.27 0.97
C THR A 62 8.74 12.80 0.74
N LEU A 63 8.97 11.52 1.05
CA LEU A 63 10.22 10.87 0.77
C LEU A 63 10.50 10.82 -0.75
N GLU A 64 9.45 10.77 -1.59
CA GLU A 64 9.57 10.89 -3.04
C GLU A 64 10.12 12.26 -3.45
N ASP A 65 9.53 13.34 -2.93
CA ASP A 65 9.91 14.71 -3.29
C ASP A 65 11.33 15.07 -2.84
N CYS A 66 11.71 14.70 -1.61
CA CYS A 66 13.04 15.02 -1.08
C CYS A 66 14.12 13.99 -1.44
N TRP A 67 13.77 12.87 -2.10
CA TRP A 67 14.72 11.79 -2.43
C TRP A 67 16.02 12.29 -3.08
N PRO A 68 15.99 13.20 -4.09
CA PRO A 68 17.21 13.66 -4.77
C PRO A 68 18.17 14.42 -3.85
N GLU A 69 17.65 15.02 -2.78
CA GLU A 69 18.39 15.86 -1.84
C GLU A 69 18.99 15.04 -0.68
N LEU A 70 18.38 13.89 -0.36
CA LEU A 70 18.89 13.01 0.68
C LEU A 70 20.20 12.35 0.28
N SER A 71 21.18 12.37 1.19
CA SER A 71 22.37 11.55 1.10
C SER A 71 22.00 10.06 1.19
N ARG A 72 22.92 9.20 0.74
CA ARG A 72 22.74 7.75 0.84
C ARG A 72 22.55 7.28 2.30
N GLN A 73 23.23 7.92 3.24
CA GLN A 73 23.10 7.58 4.65
C GLN A 73 21.72 7.96 5.18
N GLU A 74 21.21 9.15 4.89
CA GLU A 74 19.86 9.56 5.29
C GLU A 74 18.78 8.65 4.70
N ARG A 75 18.93 8.23 3.44
CA ARG A 75 18.03 7.23 2.82
C ARG A 75 18.03 5.91 3.60
N PHE A 76 19.18 5.45 4.08
CA PHE A 76 19.28 4.24 4.90
C PHE A 76 18.73 4.44 6.30
N ASP A 77 18.93 5.60 6.91
CA ASP A 77 18.37 5.92 8.22
C ASP A 77 16.83 5.96 8.15
N VAL A 78 16.25 6.47 7.06
CA VAL A 78 14.81 6.37 6.78
C VAL A 78 14.38 4.90 6.62
N CYS A 79 15.15 4.08 5.89
CA CYS A 79 14.84 2.66 5.75
C CYS A 79 14.84 1.91 7.09
N ASP A 80 15.76 2.26 8.00
CA ASP A 80 15.86 1.64 9.32
C ASP A 80 14.69 2.07 10.24
N GLN A 81 14.27 3.34 10.15
CA GLN A 81 13.03 3.80 10.79
C GLN A 81 11.82 3.01 10.27
N LEU A 82 11.65 2.91 8.96
CA LEU A 82 10.54 2.18 8.33
C LEU A 82 10.59 0.68 8.66
N HIS A 83 11.78 0.08 8.77
CA HIS A 83 11.94 -1.30 9.19
C HIS A 83 11.40 -1.52 10.61
N ALA A 84 11.75 -0.64 11.55
CA ALA A 84 11.25 -0.72 12.92
C ALA A 84 9.72 -0.54 12.96
N MET A 85 9.19 0.44 12.24
CA MET A 85 7.75 0.73 12.13
C MET A 85 6.95 -0.45 11.57
N LEU A 86 7.38 -1.02 10.44
CA LEU A 86 6.68 -2.16 9.82
C LEU A 86 6.91 -3.46 10.57
N SER A 87 8.04 -3.62 11.26
CA SER A 87 8.23 -4.74 12.19
C SER A 87 7.23 -4.67 13.34
N ALA A 88 7.01 -3.48 13.92
CA ALA A 88 5.98 -3.25 14.92
C ALA A 88 4.57 -3.52 14.36
N LEU A 89 4.25 -3.03 13.15
CA LEU A 89 2.98 -3.31 12.48
C LEU A 89 2.71 -4.82 12.35
N ARG A 90 3.73 -5.60 12.00
CA ARG A 90 3.64 -7.06 11.83
C ARG A 90 3.53 -7.82 13.16
N THR A 91 3.69 -7.15 14.31
CA THR A 91 3.41 -7.75 15.62
C THR A 91 1.92 -7.85 15.91
N LEU A 92 1.08 -7.03 15.24
CA LEU A 92 -0.37 -7.13 15.36
C LEU A 92 -0.82 -8.55 15.02
N LYS A 93 -1.71 -9.12 15.85
CA LYS A 93 -2.27 -10.47 15.67
C LYS A 93 -3.78 -10.43 15.58
N GLN A 94 -4.32 -11.32 14.75
CA GLN A 94 -5.74 -11.67 14.76
C GLN A 94 -6.02 -12.63 15.92
N ASP A 95 -7.30 -12.80 16.29
CA ASP A 95 -7.70 -13.93 17.12
C ASP A 95 -7.32 -15.21 16.37
N PRO A 96 -6.51 -16.12 16.97
CA PRO A 96 -6.11 -17.37 16.31
C PRO A 96 -7.27 -18.27 15.88
N ARG A 97 -8.47 -18.07 16.46
CA ARG A 97 -9.69 -18.81 16.11
C ARG A 97 -10.49 -18.18 14.98
N ASP A 98 -10.15 -16.95 14.60
CA ASP A 98 -10.88 -16.14 13.64
C ASP A 98 -9.92 -15.43 12.67
N THR A 99 -9.03 -16.21 12.05
CA THR A 99 -8.10 -15.70 11.04
C THR A 99 -8.79 -15.47 9.70
N PHE A 100 -8.35 -14.43 8.98
CA PHE A 100 -8.78 -14.14 7.62
C PHE A 100 -7.72 -13.33 6.86
N ILE A 101 -7.86 -13.28 5.55
CA ILE A 101 -7.18 -12.32 4.67
C ILE A 101 -8.22 -11.32 4.18
N GLY A 102 -8.00 -10.04 4.44
CA GLY A 102 -8.99 -8.99 4.20
C GLY A 102 -8.56 -7.65 4.81
N ALA A 103 -9.28 -6.59 4.44
CA ALA A 103 -9.12 -5.30 5.08
C ALA A 103 -9.68 -5.33 6.52
N ILE A 104 -9.41 -4.26 7.27
CA ILE A 104 -9.88 -4.14 8.66
C ILE A 104 -11.40 -4.39 8.76
N GLY A 105 -11.84 -5.07 9.82
CA GLY A 105 -13.24 -5.43 10.01
C GLY A 105 -13.76 -6.52 9.07
N ARG A 106 -12.88 -7.41 8.57
CA ARG A 106 -13.23 -8.50 7.62
C ARG A 106 -13.81 -8.00 6.30
N GLN A 107 -13.45 -6.78 5.89
CA GLN A 107 -13.90 -6.22 4.61
C GLN A 107 -13.07 -6.79 3.44
N PRO A 108 -13.61 -6.77 2.20
CA PRO A 108 -12.83 -7.10 1.02
C PRO A 108 -11.58 -6.21 0.89
N LEU A 109 -10.49 -6.79 0.39
CA LEU A 109 -9.28 -6.05 0.06
C LEU A 109 -9.58 -5.03 -1.04
N ARG A 110 -8.92 -3.88 -0.96
CA ARG A 110 -8.96 -2.84 -2.00
C ARG A 110 -7.66 -2.77 -2.79
N ASP A 111 -6.94 -3.89 -2.80
CA ASP A 111 -5.68 -4.02 -3.50
C ASP A 111 -5.89 -3.86 -5.02
N ILE A 112 -5.20 -2.89 -5.62
CA ILE A 112 -5.33 -2.63 -7.05
C ILE A 112 -4.95 -3.83 -7.94
N ILE A 113 -4.04 -4.69 -7.48
CA ILE A 113 -3.66 -5.92 -8.20
C ILE A 113 -4.85 -6.91 -8.22
N LEU A 114 -5.72 -6.85 -7.21
CA LEU A 114 -6.90 -7.69 -7.06
C LEU A 114 -8.17 -6.99 -7.56
N HIS A 115 -8.09 -5.79 -8.15
CA HIS A 115 -9.25 -4.99 -8.54
C HIS A 115 -10.10 -5.69 -9.63
N SER A 116 -9.45 -6.44 -10.52
CA SER A 116 -10.12 -7.23 -11.56
C SER A 116 -10.70 -8.55 -11.03
N CYS A 117 -10.48 -8.89 -9.75
CA CYS A 117 -11.08 -10.05 -9.12
C CYS A 117 -12.49 -9.71 -8.62
N SER A 118 -13.51 -10.41 -9.11
CA SER A 118 -14.87 -10.37 -8.53
C SER A 118 -14.95 -10.87 -7.08
N LYS A 119 -13.84 -11.37 -6.55
CA LYS A 119 -13.67 -11.90 -5.19
C LYS A 119 -12.40 -11.30 -4.57
N SER A 120 -12.46 -10.08 -4.06
CA SER A 120 -11.34 -9.46 -3.31
C SER A 120 -11.32 -9.88 -1.83
N GLY A 121 -11.96 -11.01 -1.50
CA GLY A 121 -12.10 -11.52 -0.14
C GLY A 121 -13.32 -10.95 0.62
N PRO A 122 -13.37 -11.11 1.95
CA PRO A 122 -12.33 -11.74 2.77
C PRO A 122 -12.13 -13.21 2.42
N PHE A 123 -10.90 -13.70 2.54
CA PHE A 123 -10.54 -15.11 2.36
C PHE A 123 -10.31 -15.77 3.71
N ALA A 124 -10.59 -17.07 3.80
CA ALA A 124 -10.43 -17.81 5.06
C ALA A 124 -8.95 -18.02 5.41
N ASP A 125 -8.11 -18.21 4.40
CA ASP A 125 -6.70 -18.57 4.54
C ASP A 125 -5.88 -18.19 3.29
N VAL A 126 -4.57 -18.37 3.38
CA VAL A 126 -3.62 -18.11 2.28
C VAL A 126 -3.93 -18.97 1.06
N ARG A 127 -4.39 -20.20 1.25
CA ARG A 127 -4.78 -21.12 0.17
C ARG A 127 -5.91 -20.55 -0.68
N SER A 128 -6.99 -20.12 -0.05
CA SER A 128 -8.16 -19.54 -0.73
C SER A 128 -7.84 -18.20 -1.38
N PHE A 129 -6.93 -17.41 -0.78
CA PHE A 129 -6.35 -16.24 -1.43
C PHE A 129 -5.55 -16.61 -2.69
N HIS A 130 -4.65 -17.59 -2.62
CA HIS A 130 -3.87 -18.07 -3.76
C HIS A 130 -4.71 -18.68 -4.85
N ASP A 131 -5.76 -19.44 -4.49
CA ASP A 131 -6.75 -19.96 -5.42
C ASP A 131 -7.36 -18.77 -6.18
N ALA A 132 -7.94 -17.79 -5.48
CA ALA A 132 -8.56 -16.62 -6.09
C ALA A 132 -7.59 -15.80 -6.95
N TYR A 133 -6.37 -15.54 -6.47
CA TYR A 133 -5.31 -14.85 -7.22
C TYR A 133 -4.95 -15.61 -8.51
N SER A 134 -4.86 -16.93 -8.44
CA SER A 134 -4.55 -17.78 -9.59
C SER A 134 -5.67 -17.82 -10.64
N TRP A 135 -6.88 -17.38 -10.29
CA TRP A 135 -7.99 -17.20 -11.24
C TRP A 135 -7.98 -15.84 -11.93
N LEU A 136 -7.07 -14.91 -11.59
CA LEU A 136 -6.87 -13.66 -12.32
C LEU A 136 -6.42 -13.98 -13.75
N LYS A 137 -7.36 -13.90 -14.70
CA LYS A 137 -7.07 -14.20 -16.10
C LYS A 137 -6.12 -13.16 -16.68
N PRO A 138 -5.04 -13.56 -17.39
CA PRO A 138 -4.53 -12.75 -18.48
C PRO A 138 -5.66 -12.52 -19.48
N SER A 139 -5.83 -11.28 -19.95
CA SER A 139 -6.89 -10.86 -20.87
C SER A 139 -7.18 -11.90 -21.99
N ALA A 140 -8.41 -12.44 -21.97
CA ALA A 140 -9.07 -13.35 -22.92
C ALA A 140 -8.45 -14.76 -23.16
N PRO A 141 -9.14 -15.87 -22.79
CA PRO A 141 -8.77 -17.21 -23.24
C PRO A 141 -9.38 -17.56 -24.60
N ASP A 142 -8.63 -18.31 -25.38
CA ASP A 142 -9.13 -19.13 -26.49
C ASP A 142 -10.25 -20.07 -25.99
N PRO A 143 -11.46 -20.02 -26.58
CA PRO A 143 -12.60 -20.84 -26.17
C PRO A 143 -12.41 -22.35 -26.37
N SER A 144 -11.31 -22.80 -26.99
CA SER A 144 -11.03 -24.22 -27.24
C SER A 144 -10.25 -24.94 -26.13
N THR A 145 -9.82 -24.25 -25.08
CA THR A 145 -8.98 -24.85 -24.03
C THR A 145 -9.83 -25.29 -22.83
N ASP A 146 -9.80 -26.59 -22.51
CA ASP A 146 -10.39 -27.17 -21.28
C ASP A 146 -9.62 -26.71 -20.03
N TRP A 147 -9.95 -25.53 -19.50
CA TRP A 147 -9.33 -24.94 -18.29
C TRP A 147 -9.83 -25.56 -16.96
N VAL A 148 -10.13 -26.85 -16.94
CA VAL A 148 -10.26 -27.61 -15.68
C VAL A 148 -8.88 -27.86 -15.04
N SER A 149 -7.80 -27.57 -15.77
CA SER A 149 -6.43 -27.63 -15.28
C SER A 149 -6.08 -26.36 -14.48
N ALA A 150 -5.67 -26.56 -13.22
CA ALA A 150 -5.24 -25.50 -12.30
C ALA A 150 -4.27 -24.51 -12.98
N HIS A 151 -4.43 -23.22 -12.70
CA HIS A 151 -3.54 -22.17 -13.22
C HIS A 151 -2.06 -22.58 -13.05
N PRO A 152 -1.19 -22.46 -14.08
CA PRO A 152 0.18 -23.00 -14.06
C PRO A 152 1.05 -22.52 -12.87
N MET A 153 0.67 -21.41 -12.24
CA MET A 153 1.35 -20.91 -11.04
C MET A 153 0.83 -21.46 -9.73
N ARG A 154 -0.44 -21.89 -9.66
CA ARG A 154 -1.05 -22.27 -8.39
C ARG A 154 -0.25 -23.35 -7.65
N PRO A 155 0.31 -24.37 -8.33
CA PRO A 155 1.18 -25.36 -7.70
C PRO A 155 2.53 -24.82 -7.20
N LYS A 156 2.94 -23.62 -7.62
CA LYS A 156 4.22 -22.98 -7.23
C LYS A 156 4.06 -22.06 -6.01
N LEU A 157 2.82 -21.77 -5.60
CA LEU A 157 2.54 -20.97 -4.41
C LEU A 157 2.57 -21.86 -3.16
N ILE A 158 3.15 -21.34 -2.07
CA ILE A 158 3.25 -22.04 -0.78
C ILE A 158 2.15 -21.48 0.11
N ASP A 159 1.24 -22.33 0.57
CA ASP A 159 0.08 -21.88 1.34
C ASP A 159 0.39 -21.69 2.84
N ASP A 160 1.47 -22.32 3.35
CA ASP A 160 1.94 -22.17 4.73
C ASP A 160 2.75 -20.88 4.91
N ILE A 161 2.06 -19.75 4.85
CA ILE A 161 2.62 -18.41 5.00
C ILE A 161 1.90 -17.68 6.13
N PRO A 162 2.62 -16.99 7.04
CA PRO A 162 1.99 -16.17 8.06
C PRO A 162 1.12 -15.06 7.45
N ILE A 163 -0.07 -14.87 8.00
CA ILE A 163 -0.91 -13.70 7.71
C ILE A 163 -0.49 -12.57 8.66
N VAL A 164 -0.15 -11.42 8.11
CA VAL A 164 0.30 -10.23 8.86
C VAL A 164 -0.49 -9.01 8.40
N PHE A 165 -0.58 -7.99 9.25
CA PHE A 165 -1.14 -6.71 8.85
C PHE A 165 -0.10 -5.94 8.03
N THR A 166 -0.53 -5.38 6.90
CA THR A 166 0.34 -4.69 5.93
C THR A 166 -0.23 -3.31 5.61
N HIS A 167 0.65 -2.38 5.25
CA HIS A 167 0.23 -1.06 4.75
C HIS A 167 -0.51 -1.21 3.42
N GLY A 168 -0.03 -2.15 2.59
CA GLY A 168 -0.64 -2.46 1.30
C GLY A 168 -0.28 -1.48 0.19
N ASP A 169 0.22 -0.27 0.45
CA ASP A 169 0.68 0.65 -0.60
C ASP A 169 1.99 1.35 -0.23
N LEU A 170 3.01 0.57 0.13
CA LEU A 170 4.27 1.08 0.63
C LEU A 170 5.12 1.68 -0.51
N HIS A 171 5.09 3.00 -0.63
CA HIS A 171 5.77 3.76 -1.67
C HIS A 171 6.35 5.07 -1.09
N PRO A 172 7.47 5.61 -1.60
CA PRO A 172 8.05 6.87 -1.11
C PRO A 172 7.09 8.07 -1.08
N SER A 173 6.12 8.12 -1.98
CA SER A 173 5.08 9.17 -2.01
C SER A 173 4.10 9.09 -0.82
N ASN A 174 4.05 7.95 -0.13
CA ASN A 174 3.16 7.68 1.01
C ASN A 174 3.91 7.77 2.35
N ILE A 175 5.15 8.28 2.34
CA ILE A 175 5.99 8.46 3.51
C ILE A 175 6.30 9.95 3.64
N VAL A 176 5.85 10.57 4.73
CA VAL A 176 6.12 11.98 5.04
C VAL A 176 7.31 12.04 5.99
N VAL A 177 8.31 12.83 5.64
CA VAL A 177 9.53 13.03 6.43
C VAL A 177 9.73 14.50 6.80
N SER A 178 10.48 14.71 7.87
CA SER A 178 10.96 16.02 8.29
C SER A 178 12.07 16.49 7.34
N PRO A 179 11.95 17.69 6.76
CA PRO A 179 12.99 18.25 5.89
C PRO A 179 14.31 18.53 6.61
N ALA A 180 14.29 18.63 7.94
CA ALA A 180 15.45 19.01 8.75
C ALA A 180 16.38 17.84 9.08
N ASP A 181 15.83 16.64 9.23
CA ASP A 181 16.55 15.48 9.77
C ASP A 181 16.11 14.13 9.17
N ALA A 182 15.30 14.14 8.10
CA ALA A 182 14.76 12.96 7.44
C ALA A 182 14.00 11.99 8.39
N ARG A 183 13.55 12.46 9.56
CA ARG A 183 12.72 11.66 10.47
C ARG A 183 11.36 11.38 9.83
N VAL A 184 10.90 10.13 9.86
CA VAL A 184 9.56 9.78 9.39
C VAL A 184 8.51 10.40 10.32
N LEU A 185 7.70 11.30 9.78
CA LEU A 185 6.65 12.02 10.48
C LEU A 185 5.29 11.36 10.34
N ALA A 186 5.03 10.67 9.23
CA ALA A 186 3.84 9.85 9.05
C ALA A 186 3.97 8.87 7.89
N ILE A 187 3.30 7.73 8.01
CA ILE A 187 2.95 6.85 6.89
C ILE A 187 1.48 7.10 6.57
N VAL A 188 1.18 7.43 5.32
CA VAL A 188 -0.14 7.86 4.86
C VAL A 188 -0.71 6.93 3.79
N ASP A 189 -1.98 7.11 3.45
CA ASP A 189 -2.68 6.38 2.39
C ASP A 189 -2.93 4.88 2.67
N TRP A 190 -3.56 4.60 3.81
CA TRP A 190 -3.85 3.26 4.32
C TRP A 190 -5.05 2.56 3.67
N HIS A 191 -5.57 3.08 2.56
CA HIS A 191 -6.82 2.58 1.96
C HIS A 191 -6.72 1.15 1.39
N GLN A 192 -5.50 0.66 1.10
CA GLN A 192 -5.24 -0.71 0.64
C GLN A 192 -4.68 -1.62 1.75
N SER A 193 -4.66 -1.15 2.99
CA SER A 193 -4.17 -1.92 4.13
C SER A 193 -5.04 -3.12 4.43
N GLY A 194 -4.43 -4.14 5.05
CA GLY A 194 -5.15 -5.33 5.44
C GLY A 194 -4.26 -6.46 5.93
N TRP A 195 -4.93 -7.51 6.39
CA TRP A 195 -4.35 -8.80 6.70
C TRP A 195 -4.07 -9.55 5.41
N LEU A 196 -2.79 -9.79 5.11
CA LEU A 196 -2.31 -10.37 3.86
C LEU A 196 -1.17 -11.37 4.13
N PRO A 197 -0.87 -12.28 3.19
CA PRO A 197 0.31 -13.14 3.30
C PRO A 197 1.59 -12.28 3.44
N ALA A 198 2.51 -12.68 4.33
CA ALA A 198 3.67 -11.88 4.70
C ALA A 198 4.57 -11.43 3.53
N TYR A 199 4.55 -12.13 2.40
CA TYR A 199 5.32 -11.78 1.20
C TYR A 199 4.67 -10.68 0.34
N TRP A 200 3.37 -10.43 0.52
CA TRP A 200 2.56 -9.67 -0.43
C TRP A 200 2.97 -8.21 -0.53
N GLU A 201 3.26 -7.56 0.61
CA GLU A 201 3.68 -6.16 0.68
C GLU A 201 4.95 -5.89 -0.15
N PHE A 202 5.93 -6.80 -0.08
CA PHE A 202 7.16 -6.72 -0.88
C PHE A 202 6.85 -6.87 -2.38
N CYS A 203 6.04 -7.87 -2.73
CA CYS A 203 5.67 -8.13 -4.12
C CYS A 203 4.90 -6.96 -4.75
N LYS A 204 3.98 -6.38 -3.99
CA LYS A 204 3.20 -5.23 -4.42
C LYS A 204 4.04 -3.97 -4.57
N ALA A 205 4.91 -3.67 -3.61
CA ALA A 205 5.80 -2.51 -3.72
C ALA A 205 6.67 -2.57 -4.98
N LEU A 206 7.24 -3.75 -5.30
CA LEU A 206 7.98 -3.96 -6.54
C LEU A 206 7.12 -3.84 -7.81
N TRP A 207 5.84 -4.26 -7.75
CA TRP A 207 4.92 -4.09 -8.88
C TRP A 207 4.62 -2.61 -9.14
N VAL A 208 4.36 -1.84 -8.10
CA VAL A 208 4.11 -0.39 -8.19
C VAL A 208 5.35 0.32 -8.76
N GLY A 209 6.55 -0.02 -8.29
CA GLY A 209 7.81 0.51 -8.83
C GLY A 209 7.94 0.27 -10.34
N LYS A 210 7.72 -0.97 -10.80
CA LYS A 210 7.75 -1.30 -12.24
C LYS A 210 6.73 -0.50 -13.07
N MET A 211 5.56 -0.19 -12.50
CA MET A 211 4.53 0.60 -13.19
C MET A 211 4.88 2.08 -13.29
N ARG A 212 5.65 2.64 -12.34
CA ARG A 212 5.95 4.09 -12.26
C ARG A 212 7.11 4.58 -13.13
N ARG A 213 7.69 3.69 -13.97
CA ARG A 213 8.88 3.88 -14.85
C ARG A 213 10.18 3.95 -14.06
N GLY A 214 11.19 3.20 -14.52
CA GLY A 214 12.46 2.95 -13.83
C GLY A 214 13.43 4.14 -13.76
N ASP A 215 12.98 5.22 -13.14
CA ASP A 215 13.83 6.31 -12.67
C ASP A 215 14.80 5.83 -11.56
N GLN A 216 15.74 6.70 -11.19
CA GLN A 216 16.78 6.37 -10.22
C GLN A 216 16.20 6.02 -8.85
N LEU A 217 15.21 6.78 -8.39
CA LEU A 217 14.52 6.54 -7.12
C LEU A 217 13.93 5.14 -7.08
N THR A 218 13.15 4.75 -8.10
CA THR A 218 12.51 3.44 -8.16
C THR A 218 13.54 2.31 -8.10
N ARG A 219 14.67 2.45 -8.81
CA ARG A 219 15.73 1.43 -8.81
C ARG A 219 16.39 1.29 -7.44
N GLU A 220 16.75 2.40 -6.82
CA GLU A 220 17.39 2.40 -5.49
C GLU A 220 16.41 1.91 -4.41
N TRP A 221 15.15 2.34 -4.49
CA TRP A 221 14.09 1.90 -3.58
C TRP A 221 13.89 0.39 -3.66
N ASP A 222 13.73 -0.15 -4.87
CA ASP A 222 13.48 -1.57 -5.10
C ASP A 222 14.70 -2.44 -4.73
N ALA A 223 15.91 -2.00 -5.08
CA ALA A 223 17.13 -2.79 -4.94
C ALA A 223 17.77 -2.69 -3.55
N GLU A 224 17.75 -1.52 -2.91
CA GLU A 224 18.46 -1.27 -1.65
C GLU A 224 17.50 -1.08 -0.47
N CYS A 225 16.37 -0.41 -0.67
CA CYS A 225 15.50 0.03 0.43
C CYS A 225 14.49 -1.05 0.83
N LEU A 226 13.70 -1.57 -0.11
CA LEU A 226 12.68 -2.59 0.20
C LEU A 226 13.24 -3.84 0.89
N PRO A 227 14.41 -4.40 0.50
CA PRO A 227 15.01 -5.52 1.23
C PRO A 227 15.41 -5.19 2.66
N ARG A 228 15.86 -3.96 2.92
CA ARG A 228 16.21 -3.45 4.25
C ARG A 228 14.96 -3.23 5.10
N ILE A 229 13.93 -2.64 4.53
CA ILE A 229 12.67 -2.31 5.21
C ILE A 229 11.89 -3.59 5.57
N LEU A 230 11.70 -4.52 4.61
CA LEU A 230 10.78 -5.66 4.78
C LEU A 230 11.48 -6.99 5.15
N GLY A 231 12.81 -7.00 5.19
CA GLY A 231 13.66 -8.17 5.42
C GLY A 231 13.79 -9.07 4.18
N THR A 232 14.87 -9.85 4.05
CA THR A 232 15.21 -10.53 2.78
C THR A 232 14.79 -12.01 2.71
N LEU A 233 14.63 -12.69 3.85
CA LEU A 233 14.74 -14.16 3.88
C LEU A 233 13.45 -14.96 3.54
N LEU A 234 12.26 -14.36 3.67
CA LEU A 234 11.00 -15.04 3.29
C LEU A 234 10.52 -14.69 1.87
N HIS A 235 10.98 -13.56 1.32
CA HIS A 235 10.34 -12.94 0.15
C HIS A 235 10.93 -13.38 -1.19
N MET A 236 12.20 -13.82 -1.27
CA MET A 236 12.88 -14.05 -2.56
C MET A 236 12.27 -15.16 -3.43
N LYS A 237 11.82 -16.29 -2.84
CA LYS A 237 11.25 -17.39 -3.62
C LYS A 237 9.90 -16.99 -4.24
N HIS A 238 9.05 -16.31 -3.46
CA HIS A 238 7.74 -15.87 -3.91
C HIS A 238 7.81 -14.63 -4.81
N SER A 239 8.72 -13.69 -4.56
CA SER A 239 8.88 -12.50 -5.38
C SER A 239 9.36 -12.84 -6.79
N SER A 240 10.28 -13.79 -6.95
CA SER A 240 10.71 -14.27 -8.27
C SER A 240 9.54 -14.88 -9.06
N LEU A 241 8.72 -15.71 -8.40
CA LEU A 241 7.51 -16.28 -8.99
C LEU A 241 6.45 -15.21 -9.32
N PHE A 242 6.26 -14.23 -8.45
CA PHE A 242 5.32 -13.12 -8.63
C PHE A 242 5.74 -12.20 -9.79
N LEU A 243 7.02 -11.82 -9.85
CA LEU A 243 7.53 -10.87 -10.83
C LEU A 243 7.64 -11.44 -12.25
N THR A 244 7.76 -12.76 -12.40
CA THR A 244 7.85 -13.45 -13.70
C THR A 244 6.49 -13.75 -14.33
N THR A 245 5.40 -13.48 -13.62
CA THR A 245 4.06 -13.98 -13.97
C THR A 245 2.96 -12.95 -13.93
N LEU A 246 3.27 -11.72 -13.49
CA LEU A 246 2.42 -10.57 -13.74
C LEU A 246 2.14 -10.50 -15.23
N PRO A 247 0.88 -10.65 -15.67
CA PRO A 247 0.56 -10.60 -17.09
C PRO A 247 0.99 -9.24 -17.63
N SER A 248 1.86 -9.24 -18.64
CA SER A 248 2.25 -8.07 -19.43
C SER A 248 1.08 -7.34 -20.10
N HIS A 249 -0.15 -7.83 -19.89
CA HIS A 249 -1.37 -7.43 -20.58
C HIS A 249 -2.58 -7.29 -19.64
N MET A 250 -2.39 -7.02 -18.33
CA MET A 250 -3.51 -6.81 -17.39
C MET A 250 -4.46 -5.64 -17.74
N GLY A 251 -4.25 -4.94 -18.86
CA GLY A 251 -5.34 -4.28 -19.59
C GLY A 251 -6.20 -3.34 -18.75
N VAL A 252 -5.62 -2.75 -17.69
CA VAL A 252 -6.26 -1.67 -16.96
C VAL A 252 -6.30 -0.53 -17.97
N ASP A 253 -7.49 -0.17 -18.43
CA ASP A 253 -7.66 1.01 -19.27
C ASP A 253 -7.19 2.22 -18.46
N LEU A 254 -5.98 2.68 -18.77
CA LEU A 254 -5.32 3.81 -18.13
C LEU A 254 -6.10 5.12 -18.36
N ALA A 255 -7.12 5.13 -19.22
CA ALA A 255 -8.03 6.26 -19.39
C ALA A 255 -9.06 6.38 -18.25
N GLU A 256 -9.44 5.30 -17.56
CA GLU A 256 -10.32 5.38 -16.37
C GLU A 256 -9.56 5.81 -15.11
N TYR A 257 -8.24 5.58 -15.07
CA TYR A 257 -7.36 5.93 -13.95
C TYR A 257 -6.06 6.54 -14.45
N PRO A 258 -6.10 7.76 -15.02
CA PRO A 258 -4.89 8.41 -15.51
C PRO A 258 -3.90 8.57 -14.35
N ILE A 259 -2.63 8.27 -14.61
CA ILE A 259 -1.50 8.39 -13.65
C ILE A 259 -1.42 9.81 -13.06
N THR A 260 -2.06 10.80 -13.69
CA THR A 260 -2.26 12.15 -13.15
C THR A 260 -3.10 12.20 -11.87
N ASN A 261 -3.97 11.21 -11.60
CA ASN A 261 -4.69 11.08 -10.33
C ASN A 261 -3.79 10.59 -9.18
N TYR A 262 -2.64 9.98 -9.48
CA TYR A 262 -1.64 9.55 -8.50
C TYR A 262 -0.60 10.62 -8.19
N LYS A 263 -0.53 11.71 -8.97
CA LYS A 263 0.32 12.87 -8.68
C LYS A 263 -0.20 13.74 -7.53
N HIS A 264 -1.37 13.44 -6.95
CA HIS A 264 -1.96 14.28 -5.91
C HIS A 264 -1.88 13.69 -4.48
N ILE A 265 -1.06 12.66 -4.30
CA ILE A 265 -0.73 12.08 -2.99
C ILE A 265 0.80 11.91 -3.02
N ALA A 266 1.63 12.93 -2.86
CA ALA A 266 1.51 14.06 -1.97
C ALA A 266 2.40 15.23 -2.46
N ILE A 267 1.86 16.11 -3.31
CA ILE A 267 2.52 17.37 -3.64
C ILE A 267 2.06 18.42 -2.62
N TYR A 268 2.91 18.75 -1.64
CA TYR A 268 2.77 19.97 -0.85
C TYR A 268 3.89 20.94 -1.22
N GLN A 269 3.85 21.47 -2.44
CA GLN A 269 4.64 22.65 -2.75
C GLN A 269 3.93 23.90 -2.22
N HIS A 270 4.67 24.60 -1.36
CA HIS A 270 4.46 25.96 -0.94
C HIS A 270 4.11 26.82 -2.16
N THR A 271 2.88 27.34 -2.21
CA THR A 271 2.60 28.57 -2.94
C THR A 271 2.32 29.64 -1.88
N GLN A 272 3.38 30.34 -1.49
CA GLN A 272 3.22 31.71 -1.03
C GLN A 272 2.73 32.52 -2.23
N ASP A 273 1.46 32.91 -2.23
CA ASP A 273 1.08 34.16 -2.88
C ASP A 273 1.17 35.25 -1.80
N ASP A 274 2.36 35.84 -1.70
CA ASP A 274 2.47 37.24 -1.29
C ASP A 274 2.05 38.08 -2.51
N SER A 275 0.80 38.56 -2.52
CA SER A 275 0.47 39.79 -3.23
C SER A 275 -0.72 40.52 -2.60
N THR A 276 -0.36 41.57 -1.87
CA THR A 276 -1.11 42.79 -1.47
C THR A 276 -2.33 42.65 -0.57
#